data_AF-A0A9P9YKT5-F1
#
_entry.id   AF-A0A9P9YKT5-F1
#
_cell.length_a   1.000
_cell.length_b   1.000
_cell.length_c   1.000
_cell.angle_alpha   90.00
_cell.angle_beta   90.00
_cell.angle_gamma   90.00
#
_symmetry.space_group_name_H-M   'P 1'
#
loop_
_entity.id
_entity.type
_entity.pdbx_description
1 polymer ?
#
loop_
_entity_poly.entity_id
_entity_poly.type
_entity_poly.pdbx_seq_one_letter_code
_entity_poly.pdbx_strand_id
1 'polypeptide(L)'
;MVRLEGCCYFFGLRYGCIIGGLWLILYYALLTYLMSYEMKYSRHARLDLKSYEHEKETHGFWVLGTTFFLMDLISLFLVIGAIMKRSVIIFIFLLGQIVPMSVECFYLLTAIIYGIKTEFCIIYLVPLFILVYIDLVTYAYWYELKSLKRLRAVSELHIDY
;
A
#
# COMPACT_ATOMS: atom_id res chain seq x y z
N MET A 1 0.43 -21.70 -18.96
CA MET A 1 -0.09 -20.61 -18.09
C MET A 1 -0.23 -21.22 -16.70
N VAL A 2 0.77 -21.06 -15.83
CA VAL A 2 0.81 -21.72 -14.51
C VAL A 2 -0.24 -21.03 -13.64
N ARG A 3 -1.39 -21.69 -13.44
CA ARG A 3 -2.32 -21.31 -12.38
C ARG A 3 -1.64 -21.60 -11.06
N LEU A 4 -1.26 -20.57 -10.32
CA LEU A 4 -0.97 -20.69 -8.89
C LEU A 4 -2.28 -21.03 -8.16
N GLU A 5 -2.68 -22.30 -8.23
CA GLU A 5 -3.88 -22.86 -7.58
C GLU A 5 -3.63 -23.24 -6.10
N GLY A 6 -2.42 -23.04 -5.56
CA GLY A 6 -1.98 -23.74 -4.34
C GLY A 6 -2.38 -23.16 -2.98
N CYS A 7 -2.36 -21.84 -2.75
CA CYS A 7 -2.44 -21.31 -1.38
C CYS A 7 -3.48 -20.21 -1.12
N CYS A 8 -4.02 -19.53 -2.14
CA CYS A 8 -5.02 -18.47 -1.94
C CYS A 8 -6.48 -18.97 -1.97
N TYR A 9 -6.73 -20.28 -2.07
CA TYR A 9 -8.10 -20.82 -2.18
C TYR A 9 -8.84 -20.99 -0.85
N PHE A 10 -8.16 -20.90 0.31
CA PHE A 10 -8.83 -21.02 1.62
C PHE A 10 -9.58 -19.75 2.06
N PHE A 11 -9.20 -18.58 1.54
CA PHE A 11 -9.94 -17.32 1.61
C PHE A 11 -9.88 -16.70 0.21
N GLY A 12 -10.93 -16.87 -0.60
CA GLY A 12 -10.90 -16.47 -2.02
C GLY A 12 -10.38 -15.05 -2.27
N LEU A 13 -9.82 -14.79 -3.46
CA LEU A 13 -9.11 -13.56 -3.85
C LEU A 13 -9.80 -12.25 -3.39
N ARG A 14 -11.13 -12.22 -3.43
CA ARG A 14 -11.94 -11.12 -2.89
C ARG A 14 -11.69 -10.83 -1.41
N TYR A 15 -11.68 -11.85 -0.56
CA TYR A 15 -11.41 -11.71 0.87
C TYR A 15 -9.95 -11.33 1.12
N GLY A 16 -9.01 -11.84 0.31
CA GLY A 16 -7.62 -11.40 0.31
C GLY A 16 -7.49 -9.88 0.08
N CYS A 17 -8.19 -9.34 -0.91
CA CYS A 17 -8.23 -7.89 -1.16
C CYS A 17 -8.88 -7.10 -0.01
N ILE A 18 -9.96 -7.60 0.61
CA ILE A 18 -10.63 -6.92 1.73
C ILE A 18 -9.71 -6.88 2.95
N ILE A 19 -9.14 -8.02 3.33
CA ILE A 19 -8.24 -8.12 4.49
C ILE A 19 -6.97 -7.30 4.24
N GLY A 20 -6.37 -7.40 3.05
CA GLY A 20 -5.20 -6.62 2.66
C GLY A 20 -5.49 -5.11 2.67
N GLY A 21 -6.65 -4.69 2.15
CA GLY A 21 -7.06 -3.28 2.18
C GLY A 21 -7.29 -2.76 3.61
N LEU A 22 -7.96 -3.52 4.46
CA LEU A 22 -8.15 -3.15 5.88
C LEU A 22 -6.82 -3.07 6.64
N TRP A 23 -5.88 -3.97 6.33
CA TRP A 23 -4.54 -3.93 6.90
C TRP A 23 -3.78 -2.68 6.47
N LEU A 24 -3.80 -2.33 5.18
CA LEU A 24 -3.17 -1.12 4.67
C LEU A 24 -3.76 0.15 5.30
N ILE A 25 -5.09 0.19 5.47
CA ILE A 25 -5.76 1.31 6.14
C ILE A 25 -5.24 1.48 7.56
N LEU A 26 -5.24 0.39 8.33
CA LEU A 26 -4.75 0.42 9.70
C LEU A 26 -3.26 0.81 9.78
N TYR A 27 -2.45 0.31 8.86
CA TYR A 27 -1.02 0.63 8.78
C TYR A 27 -0.78 2.11 8.47
N TYR A 28 -1.39 2.66 7.42
CA TYR A 28 -1.20 4.06 7.02
C TYR A 28 -1.83 5.04 8.03
N ALA A 29 -2.97 4.70 8.62
CA ALA A 29 -3.55 5.50 9.69
C ALA A 29 -2.63 5.57 10.92
N LEU A 30 -2.02 4.45 11.32
CA LEU A 30 -1.09 4.40 12.44
C LEU A 30 0.19 5.20 12.15
N LEU A 31 0.73 5.12 10.93
CA LEU A 31 1.87 5.95 10.51
C LEU A 31 1.52 7.43 10.49
N THR A 32 0.35 7.81 9.97
CA THR A 32 -0.12 9.20 9.98
C THR A 32 -0.25 9.73 11.41
N TYR A 33 -0.78 8.90 12.32
CA TYR A 33 -0.87 9.23 13.74
C TYR A 33 0.51 9.41 14.38
N LEU A 34 1.46 8.49 14.14
CA LEU A 34 2.82 8.57 14.66
C LEU A 34 3.54 9.83 14.17
N MET A 35 3.43 10.17 12.88
CA MET A 35 4.02 11.40 12.33
C MET A 35 3.41 12.64 12.98
N SER A 36 2.08 12.67 13.17
CA SER A 36 1.38 13.76 13.86
C SER A 36 1.77 13.86 15.34
N TYR A 37 1.98 12.73 16.01
CA TYR A 37 2.43 12.67 17.39
C TYR A 37 3.86 13.18 17.54
N GLU A 38 4.80 12.73 16.70
CA GLU A 38 6.17 13.23 16.63
C GLU A 38 6.20 14.74 16.37
N MET A 39 5.36 15.25 15.46
CA MET A 39 5.25 16.68 15.22
C MET A 39 4.82 17.48 16.46
N LYS A 40 3.89 16.93 17.27
CA LYS A 40 3.34 17.62 18.44
C LYS A 40 4.26 17.54 19.66
N TYR A 41 4.94 16.41 19.86
CA TYR A 41 5.69 16.12 21.09
C TYR A 41 7.21 16.16 20.93
N SER A 42 7.75 16.04 19.71
CA SER A 42 9.19 16.01 19.41
C SER A 42 9.76 17.41 19.15
N ARG A 43 9.28 18.43 19.88
CA ARG A 43 9.74 19.83 19.80
C ARG A 43 11.18 20.03 20.27
N HIS A 44 11.80 19.04 20.92
CA HIS A 44 13.17 19.14 21.47
C HIS A 44 13.99 17.90 21.09
N ALA A 45 14.69 17.95 19.96
CA ALA A 45 15.87 17.11 19.79
C ALA A 45 17.02 17.76 20.58
N ARG A 46 17.28 17.28 21.81
CA ARG A 46 18.51 17.65 22.53
C ARG A 46 19.71 17.03 21.80
N LEU A 47 20.37 17.81 20.95
CA LEU A 47 21.78 17.59 20.63
C LEU A 47 22.58 18.57 21.47
N ASP A 48 23.07 18.06 22.60
CA ASP A 48 23.97 18.80 23.47
C ASP A 48 25.37 18.79 22.83
N LEU A 49 25.77 19.90 22.21
CA LEU A 49 27.16 20.35 22.15
C LEU A 49 27.23 21.77 21.56
N LYS A 50 27.14 22.77 22.44
CA LYS A 50 27.51 24.19 22.22
C LYS A 50 26.84 24.89 21.02
N SER A 51 25.78 25.64 21.34
CA SER A 51 25.28 26.80 20.58
C SER A 51 24.62 26.49 19.23
N TYR A 52 23.57 27.26 18.93
CA TYR A 52 22.63 27.18 17.80
C TYR A 52 21.48 26.19 17.97
N GLU A 53 20.38 26.69 18.53
CA GLU A 53 19.04 26.13 18.34
C GLU A 53 18.77 26.03 16.83
N HIS A 54 18.83 24.84 16.27
CA HIS A 54 18.24 24.57 14.96
C HIS A 54 16.83 24.05 15.17
N GLU A 55 15.84 24.82 14.72
CA GLU A 55 14.46 24.36 14.58
C GLU A 55 14.46 23.07 13.76
N LYS A 56 13.93 21.98 14.34
CA LYS A 56 13.77 20.71 13.64
C LYS A 56 12.96 20.98 12.37
N GLU A 57 13.48 20.61 11.21
CA GLU A 57 12.86 20.88 9.91
C GLU A 57 11.53 20.10 9.81
N THR A 58 10.43 20.71 10.24
CA THR A 58 9.10 20.07 10.38
C THR A 58 8.39 19.84 9.05
N HIS A 59 8.90 20.42 7.96
CA HIS A 59 8.32 20.32 6.63
C HIS A 59 8.32 18.88 6.12
N GLY A 60 9.39 18.11 6.38
CA GLY A 60 9.47 16.70 5.99
C GLY A 60 8.40 15.83 6.65
N PHE A 61 8.11 16.07 7.93
CA PHE A 61 7.07 15.35 8.68
C PHE A 61 5.66 15.67 8.17
N TRP A 62 5.38 16.93 7.81
CA TRP A 62 4.11 17.33 7.19
C TRP A 62 3.89 16.64 5.84
N VAL A 63 4.93 16.60 5.00
CA VAL A 63 4.86 15.96 3.68
C VAL A 63 4.65 14.45 3.82
N LEU A 64 5.37 13.77 4.73
CA LEU A 64 5.15 12.34 4.98
C LEU A 64 3.76 12.06 5.55
N GLY A 65 3.29 12.83 6.52
CA GLY A 65 1.97 12.65 7.12
C GLY A 65 0.82 12.82 6.13
N THR A 66 0.87 13.85 5.29
CA THR A 66 -0.12 14.06 4.22
C THR A 66 -0.07 12.95 3.16
N THR A 67 1.12 12.44 2.86
CA THR A 67 1.30 11.33 1.92
C THR A 67 0.67 10.03 2.45
N PHE A 68 0.91 9.66 3.71
CA PHE A 68 0.29 8.48 4.31
C PHE A 68 -1.23 8.59 4.39
N PHE A 69 -1.76 9.77 4.68
CA PHE A 69 -3.20 10.01 4.66
C PHE A 69 -3.81 9.80 3.26
N LEU A 70 -3.13 10.27 2.20
CA LEU A 70 -3.57 10.00 0.83
C LEU A 70 -3.53 8.50 0.49
N MET A 71 -2.50 7.78 0.96
CA MET A 71 -2.38 6.33 0.75
C MET A 71 -3.46 5.54 1.51
N ASP A 72 -3.86 6.01 2.68
CA ASP A 72 -5.00 5.47 3.43
C ASP A 72 -6.30 5.61 2.63
N LEU A 73 -6.57 6.80 2.08
CA LEU A 73 -7.70 7.05 1.19
C LEU A 73 -7.67 6.18 -0.07
N ILE A 74 -6.48 5.96 -0.65
CA ILE A 74 -6.33 5.07 -1.81
C ILE A 74 -6.66 3.63 -1.42
N SER A 75 -6.25 3.18 -0.24
CA SER A 75 -6.50 1.82 0.26
C SER A 75 -8.00 1.54 0.48
N LEU A 76 -8.81 2.56 0.76
CA LEU A 76 -10.27 2.43 0.78
C LEU A 76 -10.84 1.99 -0.58
N PHE A 77 -10.25 2.43 -1.71
CA PHE A 77 -10.71 1.97 -3.03
C PHE A 77 -10.53 0.46 -3.21
N LEU A 78 -9.51 -0.15 -2.60
CA LEU A 78 -9.36 -1.61 -2.67
C LEU A 78 -10.52 -2.31 -1.97
N VAL A 79 -10.86 -1.89 -0.75
CA VAL A 79 -11.96 -2.48 0.04
C VAL A 79 -13.29 -2.27 -0.67
N ILE A 80 -13.59 -1.04 -1.10
CA ILE A 80 -14.82 -0.71 -1.82
C ILE A 80 -14.90 -1.47 -3.15
N GLY A 81 -13.80 -1.50 -3.91
CA GLY A 81 -13.71 -2.22 -5.18
C GLY A 81 -13.94 -3.72 -5.02
N ALA A 82 -13.43 -4.31 -3.93
CA ALA A 82 -13.63 -5.71 -3.60
C ALA A 82 -15.06 -6.03 -3.14
N ILE A 83 -15.70 -5.13 -2.39
CA ILE A 83 -17.10 -5.28 -1.97
C ILE A 83 -18.03 -5.15 -3.18
N MET A 84 -17.89 -4.06 -3.96
CA MET A 84 -18.73 -3.74 -5.11
C MET A 84 -18.43 -4.58 -6.36
N LYS A 85 -17.36 -5.39 -6.34
CA LYS A 85 -16.91 -6.22 -7.48
C LYS A 85 -16.70 -5.40 -8.77
N ARG A 86 -16.21 -4.16 -8.64
CA ARG A 86 -15.96 -3.26 -9.78
C ARG A 86 -14.49 -3.24 -10.17
N SER A 87 -14.18 -3.82 -11.33
CA SER A 87 -12.83 -3.88 -11.90
C SER A 87 -12.15 -2.52 -12.07
N VAL A 88 -12.90 -1.45 -12.32
CA VAL A 88 -12.36 -0.08 -12.51
C VAL A 88 -11.81 0.47 -11.20
N ILE A 89 -12.50 0.25 -10.09
CA ILE A 89 -12.09 0.78 -8.77
C ILE A 89 -10.81 0.06 -8.31
N ILE A 90 -10.73 -1.24 -8.52
CA ILE A 90 -9.53 -2.04 -8.20
C ILE A 90 -8.34 -1.60 -9.07
N PHE A 91 -8.58 -1.26 -10.33
CA PHE A 91 -7.54 -0.73 -11.21
C PHE A 91 -7.02 0.63 -10.75
N ILE A 92 -7.91 1.52 -10.28
CA ILE A 92 -7.51 2.81 -9.70
C ILE A 92 -6.61 2.60 -8.47
N PHE A 93 -6.95 1.65 -7.61
CA PHE A 93 -6.07 1.29 -6.49
C PHE A 93 -4.69 0.82 -6.96
N LEU A 94 -4.62 -0.09 -7.95
CA LEU A 94 -3.34 -0.57 -8.50
C LEU A 94 -2.47 0.56 -9.07
N LEU A 95 -3.09 1.56 -9.71
CA LEU A 95 -2.37 2.75 -10.16
C LEU A 95 -1.87 3.61 -8.99
N GLY A 96 -2.70 3.77 -7.96
CA GLY A 96 -2.32 4.49 -6.74
C GLY A 96 -1.17 3.82 -5.98
N GLN A 97 -1.07 2.50 -6.03
CA GLN A 97 -0.01 1.72 -5.38
C GLN A 97 1.38 1.86 -5.99
N ILE A 98 1.51 2.46 -7.18
CA ILE A 98 2.82 2.75 -7.77
C ILE A 98 3.61 3.73 -6.88
N VAL A 99 2.93 4.70 -6.27
CA VAL A 99 3.57 5.72 -5.42
C VAL A 99 4.16 5.09 -4.14
N PRO A 100 3.40 4.37 -3.28
CA PRO A 100 3.95 3.70 -2.10
C PRO A 100 5.10 2.75 -2.43
N MET A 101 4.94 1.94 -3.49
CA MET A 101 5.98 1.03 -3.94
C MET A 101 7.27 1.75 -4.32
N SER A 102 7.18 2.88 -5.03
CA SER A 102 8.37 3.68 -5.37
C SER A 102 9.06 4.28 -4.14
N VAL A 103 8.28 4.71 -3.14
CA VAL A 103 8.78 5.31 -1.90
C VAL A 103 9.54 4.26 -1.07
N GLU A 104 8.95 3.08 -0.86
CA GLU A 104 9.60 1.99 -0.12
C GLU A 104 10.85 1.48 -0.85
N CYS A 105 10.81 1.36 -2.19
CA CYS A 105 12.00 1.02 -2.98
C CYS A 105 13.12 2.06 -2.83
N PHE A 106 12.78 3.35 -2.82
CA PHE A 106 13.75 4.43 -2.65
C PHE A 106 14.40 4.40 -1.27
N TYR A 107 13.61 4.18 -0.21
CA TYR A 107 14.15 4.07 1.15
C TYR A 107 15.02 2.83 1.32
N LEU A 108 14.62 1.70 0.76
CA LEU A 108 15.43 0.47 0.78
C LEU A 108 16.77 0.69 0.05
N LEU A 109 16.75 1.31 -1.13
CA LEU A 109 17.95 1.62 -1.90
C LEU A 109 18.88 2.57 -1.13
N THR A 110 18.31 3.59 -0.49
CA THR A 110 19.05 4.51 0.38
C THR A 110 19.68 3.77 1.55
N ALA A 111 18.93 2.88 2.23
CA ALA A 111 19.45 2.09 3.34
C ALA A 111 20.62 1.18 2.93
N ILE A 112 20.57 0.61 1.72
CA ILE A 112 21.65 -0.21 1.15
C ILE A 112 22.89 0.65 0.84
N ILE A 113 22.72 1.79 0.16
CA ILE A 113 23.84 2.67 -0.24
C ILE A 113 24.56 3.24 0.98
N TYR A 114 23.83 3.68 2.00
CA TYR A 114 24.42 4.28 3.20
C TYR A 114 24.93 3.24 4.21
N GLY A 115 24.88 1.94 3.90
CA GLY A 115 25.42 0.87 4.74
C GLY A 115 24.77 0.84 6.13
N ILE A 116 23.49 1.19 6.22
CA ILE A 116 22.75 1.21 7.48
C ILE A 116 22.65 -0.23 7.99
N LYS A 117 22.80 -0.42 9.32
CA LYS A 117 22.74 -1.73 10.00
C LYS A 117 21.61 -2.61 9.46
N THR A 118 21.88 -3.91 9.34
CA THR A 118 20.97 -4.96 8.85
C THR A 118 19.56 -4.89 9.43
N GLU A 119 19.41 -4.44 10.67
CA GLU A 119 18.14 -4.21 11.36
C GLU A 119 17.22 -3.24 10.62
N PHE A 120 17.74 -2.14 10.07
CA PHE A 120 16.95 -1.16 9.30
C PHE A 120 16.59 -1.70 7.91
N CYS A 121 17.45 -2.51 7.30
CA CYS A 121 17.14 -3.14 6.02
C CYS A 121 15.90 -4.04 6.14
N ILE A 122 15.79 -4.81 7.23
CA ILE A 122 14.62 -5.67 7.51
C ILE A 122 13.34 -4.82 7.69
N ILE A 123 13.46 -3.67 8.37
CA ILE A 123 12.33 -2.76 8.62
C ILE A 123 11.72 -2.22 7.32
N TYR A 124 12.50 -2.01 6.25
CA TYR A 124 11.99 -1.57 4.94
C TYR A 124 11.64 -2.74 4.00
N LEU A 125 12.38 -3.86 4.10
CA LEU A 125 12.19 -5.03 3.25
C LEU A 125 10.86 -5.74 3.54
N VAL A 126 10.46 -5.86 4.80
CA VAL A 126 9.23 -6.56 5.19
C VAL A 126 7.97 -5.83 4.70
N PRO A 127 7.80 -4.52 4.93
CA PRO A 127 6.69 -3.76 4.34
C PRO A 127 6.65 -3.84 2.82
N LEU A 128 7.81 -3.78 2.15
CA LEU A 128 7.89 -3.92 0.70
C LEU A 128 7.35 -5.29 0.23
N PHE A 129 7.74 -6.39 0.88
CA PHE A 129 7.21 -7.72 0.53
C PHE A 129 5.71 -7.84 0.75
N ILE A 130 5.20 -7.25 1.83
CA ILE A 130 3.75 -7.23 2.12
C ILE A 130 3.00 -6.44 1.04
N LEU A 131 3.51 -5.28 0.63
CA LEU A 131 2.94 -4.47 -0.44
C LEU A 131 2.92 -5.22 -1.77
N VAL A 132 4.04 -5.82 -2.16
CA VAL A 132 4.14 -6.65 -3.37
C VAL A 132 3.11 -7.79 -3.34
N TYR A 133 2.96 -8.46 -2.19
CA TYR A 133 1.97 -9.52 -2.04
C TYR A 133 0.54 -9.03 -2.24
N ILE A 134 0.17 -7.90 -1.62
CA ILE A 134 -1.16 -7.31 -1.76
C ILE A 134 -1.43 -6.90 -3.21
N ASP A 135 -0.45 -6.34 -3.91
CA ASP A 135 -0.56 -5.98 -5.32
C ASP A 135 -0.75 -7.22 -6.20
N LEU A 136 -0.03 -8.31 -5.93
CA LEU A 136 -0.17 -9.57 -6.65
C LEU A 136 -1.58 -10.17 -6.49
N VAL A 137 -2.09 -10.21 -5.25
CA VAL A 137 -3.45 -10.67 -4.95
C VAL A 137 -4.49 -9.79 -5.63
N THR A 138 -4.29 -8.47 -5.57
CA THR A 138 -5.20 -7.49 -6.17
C THR A 138 -5.22 -7.58 -7.69
N TYR A 139 -4.05 -7.76 -8.30
CA TYR A 139 -3.91 -7.97 -9.74
C TYR A 139 -4.61 -9.26 -10.19
N ALA A 140 -4.40 -10.37 -9.45
CA ALA A 140 -5.08 -11.63 -9.72
C ALA A 140 -6.61 -11.49 -9.65
N TYR A 141 -7.11 -10.79 -8.63
CA TYR A 141 -8.55 -10.52 -8.48
C TYR A 141 -9.10 -9.61 -9.58
N TRP A 142 -8.34 -8.57 -9.98
CA TRP A 142 -8.72 -7.70 -11.09
C TRP A 142 -8.82 -8.48 -12.42
N TYR A 143 -7.86 -9.37 -12.68
CA TYR A 143 -7.88 -10.24 -13.86
C TYR A 143 -9.08 -11.20 -13.85
N GLU A 144 -9.39 -11.80 -12.70
CA GLU A 144 -10.57 -12.64 -12.52
C GLU A 144 -11.87 -11.88 -12.86
N LEU A 145 -12.05 -10.68 -12.30
CA LEU A 145 -13.21 -9.82 -12.59
C LEU A 145 -13.32 -9.42 -14.07
N LYS A 146 -12.19 -9.18 -14.73
CA LYS A 146 -12.15 -8.85 -16.17
C LYS A 146 -12.53 -10.08 -17.01
N SER A 147 -12.06 -11.26 -16.64
CA SER A 147 -12.38 -12.52 -17.32
C SER A 147 -13.87 -12.88 -17.21
N LEU A 148 -14.48 -12.70 -16.03
CA LEU A 148 -15.90 -12.94 -15.80
C LEU A 148 -16.79 -12.00 -16.62
N LYS A 149 -16.42 -10.72 -16.74
CA LYS A 149 -17.12 -9.78 -17.62
C LYS A 149 -17.04 -10.20 -19.09
N ARG A 150 -15.88 -10.69 -19.54
CA ARG A 150 -15.69 -11.16 -20.91
C ARG A 150 -16.56 -12.38 -21.21
N LEU A 151 -16.64 -13.33 -20.27
CA LEU A 151 -17.50 -14.52 -20.40
C LEU A 151 -18.99 -14.14 -20.46
N ARG A 152 -19.45 -13.21 -19.60
CA ARG A 152 -20.84 -12.73 -19.63
C ARG A 152 -21.19 -12.00 -20.94
N ALA A 153 -20.29 -11.17 -21.44
CA ALA A 153 -20.50 -10.48 -22.72
C ALA A 153 -20.60 -11.45 -23.91
N VAL A 154 -19.81 -12.53 -23.91
CA VAL A 154 -19.89 -13.57 -24.96
C VAL A 154 -21.19 -14.38 -24.84
N SER A 155 -21.67 -14.66 -23.62
CA SER A 155 -22.95 -15.35 -23.46
C SER A 155 -24.15 -14.50 -23.88
N GLU A 156 -24.11 -13.18 -23.64
CA GLU A 156 -25.19 -12.25 -24.06
C GLU A 156 -25.25 -12.09 -25.58
N LEU A 157 -24.10 -12.11 -26.28
CA LEU A 157 -24.04 -12.11 -27.75
C LEU A 157 -24.59 -13.38 -28.42
N HIS A 158 -24.78 -14.46 -27.65
CA HIS A 158 -25.30 -15.74 -28.16
C HIS A 158 -26.81 -15.91 -27.90
N ILE A 159 -27.48 -14.92 -27.33
CA ILE A 159 -28.93 -14.91 -27.07
C ILE A 159 -29.57 -13.88 -28.01
N ASP A 160 -29.48 -14.12 -29.31
CA ASP A 160 -30.39 -13.55 -30.31
C ASP A 160 -31.05 -14.76 -31.01
N TYR A 161 -32.23 -15.13 -30.53
CA TYR A 161 -33.16 -16.08 -31.16
C TYR A 161 -34.46 -15.36 -31.49
#